data_AF-A0A935PF87-F1
#
_entry.id   AF-A0A935PF87-F1
#
_cell.length_a   1.000
_cell.length_b   1.000
_cell.length_c   1.000
_cell.angle_alpha   90.00
_cell.angle_beta   90.00
_cell.angle_gamma   90.00
#
_symmetry.space_group_name_H-M   'P 1'
#
loop_
_entity.id
_entity.type
_entity.pdbx_description
1 polymer ?
#
loop_
_entity_poly.entity_id
_entity_poly.type
_entity_poly.pdbx_seq_one_letter_code
_entity_poly.pdbx_strand_id
1 'polypeptide(L)'
;MERYAIYRLLHLGGMFAMFMGLGGIALHVANGGTKASNTARKLLASVHGTALFVILLGGFGMLARLKLVQGGGLPGWIYLKLAIWVVMGAMGTVMYRAPKVARWMLILLPLLGMAAAWIAVNKPI
;
A
#
# COMPACT_ATOMS: atom_id res chain seq x y z
N MET A 1 -19.89 1.21 -16.25
CA MET A 1 -19.88 1.56 -14.80
C MET A 1 -19.48 0.37 -13.92
N GLU A 2 -20.05 -0.83 -14.13
CA GLU A 2 -19.76 -2.02 -13.29
C GLU A 2 -18.29 -2.42 -13.22
N ARG A 3 -17.57 -2.46 -14.36
CA ARG A 3 -16.15 -2.85 -14.38
C ARG A 3 -15.24 -1.89 -13.60
N TYR A 4 -15.54 -0.59 -13.57
CA TYR A 4 -14.77 0.38 -12.78
C TYR A 4 -14.94 0.12 -11.29
N ALA A 5 -16.17 -0.20 -10.85
CA ALA A 5 -16.45 -0.51 -9.46
C ALA A 5 -15.68 -1.75 -8.99
N ILE A 6 -15.55 -2.79 -9.81
CA ILE A 6 -14.73 -3.98 -9.51
C ILE A 6 -13.27 -3.61 -9.28
N TYR A 7 -12.66 -2.82 -10.17
CA TYR A 7 -11.28 -2.38 -9.99
C TYR A 7 -11.09 -1.49 -8.76
N ARG A 8 -12.09 -0.65 -8.44
CA ARG A 8 -12.10 0.13 -7.21
C ARG A 8 -12.15 -0.75 -5.97
N LEU A 9 -13.00 -1.77 -5.96
CA LEU A 9 -13.10 -2.74 -4.87
C LEU A 9 -11.78 -3.50 -4.68
N LEU A 10 -11.16 -3.97 -5.77
CA LEU A 10 -9.84 -4.60 -5.72
C LEU A 10 -8.80 -3.64 -5.13
N HIS A 11 -8.74 -2.40 -5.61
CA HIS A 11 -7.76 -1.42 -5.13
C HIS A 11 -7.93 -1.13 -3.63
N LEU A 12 -9.16 -0.89 -3.17
CA LEU A 12 -9.47 -0.64 -1.75
C LEU A 12 -9.21 -1.88 -0.89
N GLY A 13 -9.67 -3.06 -1.33
CA GLY A 13 -9.47 -4.32 -0.60
C GLY A 13 -7.99 -4.68 -0.44
N GLY A 14 -7.20 -4.48 -1.51
CA GLY A 14 -5.75 -4.60 -1.45
C GLY A 14 -5.13 -3.63 -0.45
N MET A 15 -5.57 -2.36 -0.43
CA MET A 15 -5.07 -1.39 0.57
C MET A 15 -5.39 -1.83 2.00
N PHE A 16 -6.61 -2.29 2.28
CA PHE A 16 -6.98 -2.76 3.62
C PHE A 16 -6.11 -3.94 4.07
N ALA A 17 -5.90 -4.93 3.20
CA ALA A 17 -5.03 -6.07 3.50
C ALA A 17 -3.57 -5.64 3.71
N MET A 18 -3.06 -4.70 2.91
CA MET A 18 -1.72 -4.15 3.04
C MET A 18 -1.55 -3.41 4.38
N PHE A 19 -2.48 -2.52 4.75
CA PHE A 19 -2.43 -1.77 6.00
C PHE A 19 -2.55 -2.68 7.22
N MET A 20 -3.44 -3.68 7.17
CA MET A 20 -3.55 -4.70 8.21
C MET A 20 -2.22 -5.44 8.38
N GLY A 21 -1.61 -5.91 7.28
CA GLY A 21 -0.34 -6.64 7.32
C GLY A 21 0.81 -5.80 7.89
N LEU A 22 0.95 -4.56 7.43
CA LEU A 22 1.98 -3.64 7.93
C LEU A 22 1.73 -3.22 9.38
N GLY A 23 0.48 -2.99 9.79
CA GLY A 23 0.12 -2.68 11.16
C GLY A 23 0.45 -3.82 12.13
N GLY A 24 0.15 -5.07 11.72
CA GLY A 24 0.53 -6.25 12.49
C GLY A 24 2.05 -6.41 12.65
N ILE A 25 2.82 -6.15 11.58
CA ILE A 25 4.29 -6.14 11.65
C ILE A 25 4.78 -5.01 12.57
N ALA A 26 4.23 -3.80 12.42
CA ALA A 26 4.61 -2.64 13.21
C ALA A 26 4.42 -2.90 14.71
N LEU A 27 3.26 -3.43 15.11
CA LEU A 27 2.96 -3.74 16.50
C LEU A 27 3.86 -4.87 17.04
N HIS A 28 4.05 -5.95 16.27
CA HIS A 28 4.93 -7.05 16.65
C HIS A 28 6.37 -6.57 16.92
N VAL A 29 6.93 -5.78 15.99
CA VAL A 29 8.30 -5.27 16.11
C VAL A 29 8.41 -4.21 17.21
N ALA A 30 7.40 -3.33 17.36
CA ALA A 30 7.37 -2.34 18.44
C ALA A 30 7.39 -2.99 19.84
N ASN A 31 6.82 -4.19 19.97
CA ASN A 31 6.82 -4.99 21.19
C ASN A 31 8.10 -5.86 21.35
N GLY A 32 9.16 -5.60 20.57
CA GLY A 32 10.42 -6.34 20.63
C GLY A 32 10.47 -7.62 19.80
N GLY A 33 9.44 -7.88 19.00
CA GLY A 33 9.38 -9.04 18.13
C GLY A 33 10.40 -9.01 16.99
N THR A 34 10.96 -10.17 16.65
CA THR A 34 11.90 -10.35 15.53
C THR A 34 11.24 -11.15 14.40
N LYS A 35 11.94 -11.30 13.26
CA LYS A 35 11.49 -12.19 12.17
C LYS A 35 11.35 -13.64 12.62
N ALA A 36 12.19 -14.10 13.55
CA ALA A 36 12.19 -15.47 14.03
C ALA A 36 11.01 -15.74 14.98
N SER A 37 10.61 -14.75 15.79
CA SER A 37 9.51 -14.88 16.74
C SER A 37 8.12 -14.63 16.14
N ASN A 38 8.02 -14.18 14.90
CA ASN A 38 6.74 -13.95 14.24
C ASN A 38 6.23 -15.24 13.56
N THR A 39 5.37 -15.98 14.25
CA THR A 39 4.74 -17.21 13.74
C THR A 39 3.86 -16.95 12.50
N ALA A 40 3.26 -15.76 12.41
CA ALA A 40 2.45 -15.33 11.26
C ALA A 40 3.28 -14.74 10.11
N ARG A 41 4.62 -14.70 10.18
CA ARG A 41 5.49 -14.01 9.19
C ARG A 41 5.20 -14.41 7.75
N LYS A 42 5.07 -15.72 7.49
CA LYS A 42 4.84 -16.23 6.13
C LYS A 42 3.47 -15.78 5.61
N LEU A 43 2.44 -15.89 6.45
CA LEU A 43 1.09 -15.41 6.11
C LEU A 43 1.10 -13.91 5.83
N LEU A 44 1.68 -13.10 6.73
CA LEU A 44 1.77 -11.64 6.57
C LEU A 44 2.55 -11.24 5.32
N ALA A 45 3.64 -11.94 5.00
CA ALA A 45 4.41 -11.69 3.78
C ALA A 45 3.59 -12.01 2.51
N SER A 46 2.90 -13.15 2.49
CA SER A 46 2.05 -13.54 1.35
C SER A 46 0.86 -12.60 1.18
N VAL A 47 0.18 -12.24 2.28
CA VAL A 47 -0.94 -11.27 2.27
C VAL A 47 -0.45 -9.92 1.78
N HIS A 48 0.69 -9.42 2.29
CA HIS A 48 1.23 -8.13 1.89
C HIS A 48 1.65 -8.11 0.41
N GLY A 49 2.39 -9.12 -0.07
CA GLY A 49 2.78 -9.23 -1.48
C GLY A 49 1.58 -9.30 -2.42
N THR A 50 0.59 -10.13 -2.07
CA THR A 50 -0.67 -10.24 -2.84
C THR A 50 -1.44 -8.92 -2.83
N ALA A 51 -1.53 -8.27 -1.67
CA ALA A 51 -2.17 -6.98 -1.53
C ALA A 51 -1.53 -5.91 -2.41
N LEU A 52 -0.20 -5.80 -2.44
CA LEU A 52 0.52 -4.86 -3.30
C LEU A 52 0.19 -5.09 -4.79
N PHE A 53 0.15 -6.34 -5.23
CA PHE A 53 -0.25 -6.69 -6.59
C PHE A 53 -1.70 -6.32 -6.88
N VAL A 54 -2.63 -6.66 -5.99
CA VAL A 54 -4.07 -6.36 -6.14
C VAL A 54 -4.32 -4.84 -6.17
N ILE A 55 -3.56 -4.05 -5.38
CA ILE A 55 -3.60 -2.59 -5.42
C ILE A 55 -3.22 -2.10 -6.83
N LEU A 56 -2.14 -2.59 -7.42
CA LEU A 56 -1.75 -2.21 -8.79
C LEU A 56 -2.80 -2.64 -9.82
N LEU A 57 -3.29 -3.87 -9.74
CA LEU A 57 -4.30 -4.40 -10.64
C LEU A 57 -5.57 -3.54 -10.62
N GLY A 58 -6.07 -3.20 -9.43
CA GLY A 58 -7.21 -2.30 -9.27
C GLY A 58 -6.91 -0.87 -9.74
N GLY A 59 -5.73 -0.35 -9.40
CA GLY A 59 -5.31 1.00 -9.76
C GLY A 59 -5.24 1.20 -11.28
N PHE A 60 -4.44 0.39 -11.97
CA PHE A 60 -4.32 0.44 -13.43
C PHE A 60 -5.61 0.02 -14.13
N GLY A 61 -6.37 -0.91 -13.55
CA GLY A 61 -7.70 -1.28 -14.02
C GLY A 61 -8.65 -0.07 -14.10
N MET A 62 -8.66 0.78 -13.06
CA MET A 62 -9.39 2.05 -13.06
C MET A 62 -8.82 3.04 -14.08
N LEU A 63 -7.50 3.22 -14.13
CA LEU A 63 -6.83 4.17 -15.06
C LEU A 63 -7.15 3.86 -16.53
N ALA A 64 -7.15 2.58 -16.91
CA ALA A 64 -7.52 2.16 -18.26
C ALA A 64 -8.98 2.51 -18.62
N ARG A 65 -9.87 2.54 -17.64
CA ARG A 65 -11.31 2.83 -17.83
C ARG A 65 -11.56 4.33 -17.88
N LEU A 66 -10.65 5.10 -17.30
CA LEU A 66 -10.56 6.55 -17.45
C LEU A 66 -9.75 6.97 -18.69
N LYS A 67 -9.27 6.02 -19.52
CA LYS A 67 -8.44 6.27 -20.70
C LYS A 67 -7.12 7.00 -20.42
N LEU A 68 -6.60 6.92 -19.19
CA LEU A 68 -5.39 7.64 -18.74
C LEU A 68 -4.06 6.92 -19.08
N VAL A 69 -4.11 5.81 -19.82
CA VAL A 69 -2.93 4.96 -20.11
C VAL A 69 -2.68 4.78 -21.62
N GLN A 70 -3.34 5.57 -22.48
CA GLN A 70 -3.47 5.29 -23.91
C GLN A 70 -2.45 6.01 -24.84
N GLY A 71 -1.42 6.70 -24.32
CA GLY A 71 -0.32 7.15 -25.22
C GLY A 71 0.48 8.39 -24.86
N GLY A 72 0.20 9.09 -23.75
CA GLY A 72 0.87 10.36 -23.38
C GLY A 72 1.74 10.32 -22.13
N GLY A 73 2.02 9.14 -21.58
CA GLY A 73 2.52 9.00 -20.20
C GLY A 73 1.38 9.06 -19.17
N LEU A 74 1.73 8.90 -17.89
CA LEU A 74 0.77 8.97 -16.79
C LEU A 74 0.73 10.41 -16.23
N PRO A 75 -0.43 10.93 -15.81
CA PRO A 75 -0.49 12.16 -15.02
C PRO A 75 0.47 12.17 -13.82
N GLY A 76 1.02 13.35 -13.48
CA GLY A 76 2.02 13.53 -12.41
C GLY A 76 1.61 12.91 -11.08
N TRP A 77 0.36 13.13 -10.66
CA TRP A 77 -0.21 12.58 -9.43
C TRP A 77 -0.18 11.04 -9.35
N ILE A 78 -0.15 10.34 -10.49
CA ILE A 78 -0.05 8.87 -10.52
C ILE A 78 1.36 8.44 -10.14
N TYR A 79 2.39 9.13 -10.62
CA TYR A 79 3.77 8.85 -10.22
C TYR A 79 3.98 9.05 -8.72
N LEU A 80 3.37 10.11 -8.13
CA LEU A 80 3.41 10.30 -6.67
C LEU A 80 2.79 9.13 -5.91
N LYS A 81 1.65 8.62 -6.39
CA LYS A 81 1.02 7.43 -5.80
C LYS A 81 1.86 6.18 -5.93
N LEU A 82 2.50 5.97 -7.09
CA LEU A 82 3.39 4.84 -7.30
C LEU A 82 4.61 4.93 -6.37
N ALA A 83 5.15 6.13 -6.15
CA ALA A 83 6.22 6.34 -5.18
C ALA A 83 5.78 5.96 -3.76
N ILE A 84 4.59 6.39 -3.32
CA ILE A 84 4.03 5.99 -2.02
C ILE A 84 3.85 4.48 -1.96
N TRP A 85 3.30 3.85 -3.01
CA TRP A 85 3.12 2.40 -3.07
C TRP A 85 4.44 1.63 -2.93
N VAL A 86 5.52 2.07 -3.59
CA VAL A 86 6.86 1.48 -3.43
C VAL A 86 7.35 1.60 -1.99
N VAL A 87 7.20 2.79 -1.37
CA VAL A 87 7.56 3.01 0.03
C VAL A 87 6.78 2.06 0.96
N MET A 88 5.48 1.88 0.73
CA MET A 88 4.67 0.96 1.54
C MET A 88 5.10 -0.49 1.36
N GLY A 89 5.45 -0.90 0.14
CA GLY A 89 5.93 -2.26 -0.14
C GLY A 89 7.28 -2.60 0.52
N ALA A 90 8.16 -1.62 0.67
CA ALA A 90 9.44 -1.80 1.36
C ALA A 90 9.31 -1.79 2.90
N MET A 91 8.23 -1.23 3.44
CA MET A 91 8.15 -0.86 4.85
C MET A 91 8.23 -2.05 5.81
N GLY A 92 7.70 -3.21 5.42
CA GLY A 92 7.84 -4.44 6.20
C GLY A 92 9.30 -4.80 6.48
N THR A 93 10.17 -4.64 5.48
CA THR A 93 11.61 -4.89 5.63
C THR A 93 12.28 -3.82 6.48
N VAL A 94 11.92 -2.55 6.27
CA VAL A 94 12.46 -1.42 7.04
C VAL A 94 12.18 -1.59 8.53
N MET A 95 10.96 -1.94 8.93
CA MET A 95 10.60 -2.13 10.34
C MET A 95 11.46 -3.20 11.01
N TYR A 96 11.70 -4.34 10.36
CA TYR A 96 12.57 -5.38 10.92
C TYR A 96 14.06 -5.01 10.94
N ARG A 97 14.53 -4.12 10.05
CA ARG A 97 15.93 -3.66 10.00
C ARG A 97 16.20 -2.47 10.91
N ALA A 98 15.21 -1.64 11.16
CA ALA A 98 15.26 -0.48 12.03
C ALA A 98 14.08 -0.49 13.01
N PRO A 99 14.09 -1.37 14.05
CA PRO A 99 12.96 -1.55 14.97
C PRO A 99 12.48 -0.27 15.66
N LYS A 100 13.38 0.69 15.87
CA LYS A 100 13.06 2.03 16.42
C LYS A 100 11.98 2.78 15.63
N VAL A 101 11.83 2.47 14.34
CA VAL A 101 10.85 3.08 13.43
C VAL A 101 9.46 2.43 13.56
N ALA A 102 9.39 1.17 14.00
CA ALA A 102 8.14 0.40 13.99
C ALA A 102 7.01 1.03 14.83
N ARG A 103 7.33 1.59 16.01
CA ARG A 103 6.32 2.30 16.84
C ARG A 103 5.72 3.51 16.11
N TRP A 104 6.54 4.23 15.34
CA TRP A 104 6.10 5.41 14.59
C TRP A 104 5.25 5.02 13.39
N MET A 105 5.45 3.82 12.83
CA MET A 105 4.66 3.31 11.71
C MET A 105 3.18 3.15 12.04
N LEU A 106 2.81 2.96 13.30
CA LEU A 106 1.39 2.93 13.72
C LEU A 106 0.66 4.24 13.40
N ILE A 107 1.38 5.37 13.36
CA ILE A 107 0.84 6.69 13.03
C ILE A 107 1.18 7.07 11.58
N LEU A 108 2.42 6.83 11.16
CA LEU A 108 2.91 7.23 9.85
C LEU A 108 2.24 6.46 8.69
N LEU A 109 1.88 5.18 8.89
CA LEU A 109 1.18 4.42 7.86
C LEU A 109 -0.21 5.02 7.54
N PRO A 110 -1.11 5.27 8.52
CA PRO A 110 -2.35 6.01 8.27
C PRO A 110 -2.14 7.35 7.57
N LEU A 111 -1.14 8.13 7.98
CA LEU A 111 -0.85 9.44 7.36
C LEU A 111 -0.41 9.31 5.91
N LEU A 112 0.41 8.30 5.58
CA LEU A 112 0.77 7.99 4.19
C LEU A 112 -0.45 7.56 3.37
N GLY A 113 -1.34 6.76 3.95
CA GLY A 113 -2.61 6.39 3.33
C GLY A 113 -3.50 7.60 3.05
N MET A 114 -3.60 8.51 4.01
CA MET A 114 -4.34 9.76 3.87
C MET A 114 -3.73 10.66 2.80
N ALA A 115 -2.40 10.79 2.75
CA ALA A 115 -1.71 11.53 1.70
C ALA A 115 -1.99 10.93 0.30
N ALA A 116 -1.90 9.61 0.16
CA ALA A 116 -2.23 8.92 -1.10
C ALA A 116 -3.69 9.13 -1.51
N ALA A 117 -4.62 9.13 -0.55
CA ALA A 117 -6.03 9.42 -0.80
C ALA A 117 -6.25 10.88 -1.22
N TRP A 118 -5.62 11.84 -0.54
CA TRP A 118 -5.69 13.26 -0.88
C TRP A 118 -5.16 13.52 -2.30
N ILE A 119 -4.04 12.91 -2.70
CA ILE A 119 -3.50 12.98 -4.07
C ILE A 119 -4.52 12.42 -5.08
N ALA A 120 -5.22 11.33 -4.74
CA ALA A 120 -6.25 10.74 -5.60
C ALA A 120 -7.41 11.69 -5.89
N VAL A 121 -7.86 12.40 -4.86
CA VAL A 121 -9.02 13.29 -4.91
C VAL A 121 -8.66 14.54 -5.68
N ASN A 122 -7.58 15.22 -5.26
CA ASN A 122 -7.21 16.55 -5.74
C ASN A 122 -6.41 16.54 -7.04
N LYS A 123 -5.70 15.45 -7.36
CA LYS A 123 -4.89 15.30 -8.58
C LYS A 123 -4.01 16.54 -8.84
N PRO A 124 -3.15 16.94 -7.89
CA PRO A 124 -2.54 18.28 -7.86
C PRO A 124 -1.50 18.56 -8.96
N ILE A 125 -1.13 17.57 -9.79
CA ILE A 125 -0.08 17.65 -10.82
C ILE A 125 -0.42 16.70 -11.97
#